data_AF-A0A937FWV3-F1
#
_entry.id   AF-A0A937FWV3-F1
#
_cell.length_a   1.000
_cell.length_b   1.000
_cell.length_c   1.000
_cell.angle_alpha   90.00
_cell.angle_beta   90.00
_cell.angle_gamma   90.00
#
_symmetry.space_group_name_H-M   'P 1'
#
loop_
_entity.id
_entity.type
_entity.pdbx_description
1 polymer ?
#
loop_
_entity_poly.entity_id
_entity_poly.type
_entity_poly.pdbx_seq_one_letter_code
_entity_poly.pdbx_strand_id
1 'polypeptide(L)'
;MNSPTKNRFELQIKSLRGFDFQHFVRELYLLKYGEHGFTVLRDQKDKGCDGIIEEEKRVIACYGPQEIIDTKKRHREFDKKVEGDYNEFNSNWKAQYPNWSFVINHESDPHYDSKIKALDDNATIIGLSQLMNSIENLKNFQRRKIGKYLNIENECKHPRFRTP
;
A
#
# COMPACT_ATOMS: atom_id res chain seq x y z
N MET A 1 -1.44 -6.52 16.77
CA MET A 1 -1.74 -5.30 17.58
C MET A 1 -2.92 -5.58 18.50
N ASN A 2 -3.27 -4.71 19.46
CA ASN A 2 -4.57 -4.85 20.15
C ASN A 2 -5.72 -4.46 19.20
N SER A 3 -6.93 -4.96 19.46
CA SER A 3 -8.09 -4.75 18.58
C SER A 3 -8.45 -3.27 18.36
N PRO A 4 -8.51 -2.40 19.39
CA PRO A 4 -8.80 -0.97 19.20
C PRO A 4 -7.78 -0.25 18.32
N THR A 5 -6.48 -0.49 18.52
CA THR A 5 -5.43 0.10 17.68
C THR A 5 -5.50 -0.42 16.26
N LYS A 6 -5.72 -1.73 16.06
CA LYS A 6 -5.88 -2.34 14.74
C LYS A 6 -7.02 -1.68 13.96
N ASN A 7 -8.17 -1.49 14.60
CA ASN A 7 -9.33 -0.84 13.98
C ASN A 7 -9.04 0.62 13.57
N ARG A 8 -8.26 1.36 14.36
CA ARG A 8 -7.86 2.74 13.99
C ARG A 8 -6.98 2.74 12.75
N PHE A 9 -6.01 1.83 12.64
CA PHE A 9 -5.19 1.68 11.44
C PHE A 9 -6.05 1.37 10.22
N GLU A 10 -6.93 0.38 10.32
CA GLU A 10 -7.82 0.01 9.21
C GLU A 10 -8.68 1.18 8.75
N LEU A 11 -9.31 1.91 9.68
CA LEU A 11 -10.14 3.07 9.35
C LEU A 11 -9.35 4.19 8.69
N GLN A 12 -8.17 4.52 9.21
CA GLN A 12 -7.33 5.56 8.63
C GLN A 12 -6.87 5.18 7.22
N ILE A 13 -6.36 3.96 7.01
CA ILE A 13 -5.92 3.50 5.68
C ILE A 13 -7.08 3.49 4.69
N LYS A 14 -8.26 2.98 5.09
CA LYS A 14 -9.48 2.99 4.26
C LYS A 14 -9.95 4.40 3.90
N SER A 15 -9.55 5.43 4.64
CA SER A 15 -9.93 6.83 4.35
C SER A 15 -8.98 7.54 3.37
N LEU A 16 -7.77 7.02 3.14
CA LEU A 16 -6.79 7.66 2.26
C LEU A 16 -7.21 7.57 0.78
N ARG A 17 -6.98 8.62 0.00
CA ARG A 17 -7.41 8.72 -1.40
C ARG A 17 -6.26 9.20 -2.27
N GLY A 18 -6.23 8.79 -3.55
CA GLY A 18 -5.25 9.28 -4.52
C GLY A 18 -3.81 9.27 -3.98
N PHE A 19 -3.14 10.42 -4.07
CA PHE A 19 -1.75 10.60 -3.62
C PHE A 19 -1.56 10.38 -2.11
N ASP A 20 -2.54 10.67 -1.26
CA ASP A 20 -2.40 10.43 0.19
C ASP A 20 -2.19 8.94 0.48
N PHE A 21 -2.86 8.07 -0.28
CA PHE A 21 -2.67 6.63 -0.16
C PHE A 21 -1.31 6.18 -0.69
N GLN A 22 -0.89 6.71 -1.85
CA GLN A 22 0.42 6.43 -2.41
C GLN A 22 1.56 6.84 -1.46
N HIS A 23 1.45 8.01 -0.84
CA HIS A 23 2.44 8.51 0.12
C HIS A 23 2.48 7.61 1.37
N PHE A 24 1.33 7.17 1.87
CA PHE A 24 1.28 6.20 2.95
C PHE A 24 1.98 4.88 2.60
N VAL A 25 1.74 4.31 1.41
CA VAL A 25 2.38 3.07 0.97
C VAL A 25 3.89 3.25 0.89
N ARG A 26 4.36 4.38 0.35
CA ARG A 26 5.79 4.73 0.30
C ARG A 26 6.41 4.77 1.69
N GLU A 27 5.79 5.46 2.64
CA GLU A 27 6.26 5.52 4.03
C GLU A 27 6.29 4.14 4.69
N LEU A 28 5.24 3.33 4.48
CA LEU A 28 5.17 1.96 5.00
C LEU A 28 6.32 1.10 4.45
N TYR A 29 6.60 1.19 3.15
CA TYR A 29 7.59 0.35 2.49
C TYR A 29 9.02 0.83 2.75
N LEU A 30 9.26 2.14 2.85
CA LEU A 30 10.52 2.68 3.37
C LEU A 30 10.80 2.20 4.79
N LEU A 31 9.78 2.15 5.65
CA LEU A 31 9.95 1.60 7.00
C LEU A 31 10.22 0.10 6.98
N LYS A 32 9.56 -0.66 6.11
CA LYS A 32 9.68 -2.13 6.03
C LYS A 32 11.01 -2.58 5.44
N TYR A 33 11.41 -2.01 4.30
CA TYR A 33 12.55 -2.46 3.49
C TYR A 33 13.79 -1.56 3.66
N GLY A 34 13.64 -0.35 4.19
CA GLY A 34 14.72 0.63 4.28
C GLY A 34 15.02 1.30 2.93
N GLU A 35 15.87 2.34 2.97
CA GLU A 35 16.23 3.15 1.80
C GLU A 35 16.98 2.38 0.71
N HIS A 36 17.61 1.24 1.06
CA HIS A 36 18.29 0.36 0.11
C HIS A 36 17.40 -0.76 -0.43
N GLY A 37 16.30 -1.09 0.26
CA GLY A 37 15.39 -2.15 -0.14
C GLY A 37 14.16 -1.63 -0.90
N PHE A 38 13.82 -0.34 -0.75
CA PHE A 38 12.71 0.30 -1.44
C PHE A 38 13.09 1.65 -2.02
N THR A 39 12.97 1.77 -3.35
CA THR A 39 13.25 2.98 -4.11
C THR A 39 11.96 3.73 -4.40
N VAL A 40 11.89 4.99 -3.98
CA VAL A 40 10.79 5.91 -4.31
C VAL A 40 11.14 6.65 -5.60
N LEU A 41 10.25 6.63 -6.59
CA LEU A 41 10.37 7.48 -7.77
C LEU A 41 9.71 8.84 -7.54
N ARG A 42 10.28 9.89 -8.13
CA ARG A 42 9.77 11.27 -8.01
C ARG A 42 8.43 11.41 -8.71
N ASP A 43 7.54 12.24 -8.14
CA ASP A 43 6.14 12.50 -8.54
C ASP A 43 5.91 13.07 -9.97
N GLN A 44 6.96 13.18 -10.78
CA GLN A 44 6.87 13.63 -12.17
C GLN A 44 7.23 12.48 -13.12
N LYS A 45 6.19 11.94 -13.78
CA LYS A 45 6.25 10.89 -14.81
C LYS A 45 6.63 9.50 -14.27
N ASP A 46 5.89 9.09 -13.26
CA ASP A 46 6.02 7.84 -12.53
C ASP A 46 5.80 6.61 -13.44
N LYS A 47 5.20 6.78 -14.63
CA LYS A 47 5.06 5.76 -15.69
C LYS A 47 4.58 4.40 -15.14
N GLY A 48 3.55 4.44 -14.30
CA GLY A 48 2.99 3.26 -13.62
C GLY A 48 3.85 2.67 -12.48
N CYS A 49 4.81 3.43 -11.94
CA CYS A 49 5.71 3.00 -10.87
C CYS A 49 5.78 4.03 -9.74
N ASP A 50 5.11 3.74 -8.62
CA ASP A 50 5.14 4.56 -7.41
C ASP A 50 6.31 4.22 -6.49
N GLY A 51 6.92 3.04 -6.69
CA GLY A 51 8.14 2.60 -6.03
C GLY A 51 8.57 1.20 -6.45
N ILE A 52 9.79 0.83 -6.07
CA ILE A 52 10.43 -0.43 -6.46
C ILE A 52 10.93 -1.14 -5.21
N ILE A 53 10.57 -2.42 -5.05
CA ILE A 53 11.18 -3.32 -4.05
C ILE A 53 12.32 -4.04 -4.74
N GLU A 54 13.56 -3.71 -4.37
CA GLU A 54 14.77 -4.08 -5.12
C GLU A 54 15.03 -5.59 -5.08
N GLU A 55 14.98 -6.20 -3.88
CA GLU A 55 15.23 -7.63 -3.70
C GLU A 55 14.21 -8.50 -4.45
N GLU A 56 12.97 -8.02 -4.57
CA GLU A 56 11.89 -8.72 -5.25
C GLU A 56 11.83 -8.39 -6.76
N LYS A 57 12.67 -7.46 -7.23
CA LYS A 57 12.58 -6.84 -8.56
C LYS A 57 11.14 -6.48 -8.95
N ARG A 58 10.45 -5.81 -8.03
CA ARG A 58 9.00 -5.61 -8.07
C ARG A 58 8.64 -4.14 -8.12
N VAL A 59 7.92 -3.76 -9.15
CA VAL A 59 7.32 -2.43 -9.27
C VAL A 59 5.99 -2.39 -8.53
N ILE A 60 5.75 -1.29 -7.83
CA ILE A 60 4.54 -1.03 -7.07
C ILE A 60 3.76 0.10 -7.74
N ALA A 61 2.46 -0.07 -7.92
CA ALA A 61 1.52 0.99 -8.27
C ALA A 61 0.37 1.02 -7.24
N CYS A 62 -0.11 2.21 -6.88
CA CYS A 62 -1.02 2.45 -5.78
C CYS A 62 -2.35 3.01 -6.29
N TYR A 63 -3.45 2.54 -5.73
CA TYR A 63 -4.78 3.05 -6.01
C TYR A 63 -5.60 3.25 -4.74
N GLY A 64 -5.80 4.52 -4.39
CA GLY A 64 -6.78 4.96 -3.40
C GLY A 64 -8.07 5.41 -4.10
N PRO A 65 -9.12 4.57 -4.18
CA PRO A 65 -10.33 4.84 -4.94
C PRO A 65 -11.09 6.05 -4.39
N GLN A 66 -11.60 6.91 -5.28
CA GLN A 66 -12.48 8.02 -4.88
C GLN A 66 -13.90 7.52 -4.58
N GLU A 67 -14.39 6.57 -5.38
CA GLU A 67 -15.68 5.92 -5.17
C GLU A 67 -15.57 4.78 -4.14
N ILE A 68 -16.40 4.83 -3.10
CA ILE A 68 -16.41 3.83 -2.02
C ILE A 68 -17.79 3.22 -1.76
N ILE A 69 -18.86 3.82 -2.28
CA ILE A 69 -20.25 3.40 -2.02
C ILE A 69 -20.74 2.55 -3.18
N ASP A 70 -20.63 3.05 -4.41
CA ASP A 70 -21.08 2.32 -5.60
C ASP A 70 -20.02 1.31 -6.05
N THR A 71 -20.30 0.04 -5.78
CA THR A 71 -19.39 -1.07 -6.11
C THR A 71 -19.16 -1.20 -7.62
N LYS A 72 -20.20 -1.01 -8.45
CA LYS A 72 -20.06 -1.14 -9.92
C LYS A 72 -19.18 -0.03 -10.47
N LYS A 73 -19.40 1.20 -9.99
CA LYS A 73 -18.58 2.34 -10.40
C LYS A 73 -17.14 2.19 -9.90
N ARG A 74 -16.92 1.73 -8.67
CA ARG A 74 -15.59 1.43 -8.13
C ARG A 74 -14.85 0.37 -8.95
N HIS A 75 -15.51 -0.72 -9.32
CA HIS A 75 -14.93 -1.75 -10.21
C HIS A 75 -14.52 -1.17 -11.56
N ARG A 76 -15.37 -0.35 -12.18
CA ARG A 76 -15.04 0.31 -13.46
C ARG A 76 -13.86 1.27 -13.35
N GLU A 77 -13.76 2.02 -12.25
CA GLU A 77 -12.65 2.94 -12.01
C GLU A 77 -11.35 2.19 -11.72
N PHE A 78 -11.43 1.11 -10.95
CA PHE A 78 -10.32 0.18 -10.74
C PHE A 78 -9.80 -0.37 -12.07
N ASP A 79 -10.69 -0.94 -12.90
CA ASP A 79 -10.32 -1.56 -14.18
C ASP A 79 -9.56 -0.58 -15.09
N LYS A 80 -10.03 0.67 -15.17
CA LYS A 80 -9.36 1.72 -15.95
C LYS A 80 -7.98 2.05 -15.40
N LYS A 81 -7.85 2.18 -14.07
CA LYS A 81 -6.60 2.57 -13.42
C LYS A 81 -5.56 1.47 -13.51
N VAL A 82 -5.95 0.21 -13.21
CA VAL A 82 -5.05 -0.94 -13.23
C VAL A 82 -4.53 -1.21 -14.65
N GLU A 83 -5.38 -1.11 -15.68
CA GLU A 83 -4.94 -1.26 -17.08
C GLU A 83 -3.99 -0.14 -17.50
N GLY A 84 -4.31 1.11 -17.14
CA GLY A 84 -3.45 2.25 -17.43
C GLY A 84 -2.06 2.09 -16.82
N ASP A 85 -1.99 1.83 -15.51
CA ASP A 85 -0.73 1.71 -14.80
C ASP A 85 0.06 0.47 -15.24
N TYR A 86 -0.61 -0.67 -15.50
CA TYR A 86 0.05 -1.87 -15.99
C TYR A 86 0.64 -1.67 -17.39
N ASN A 87 -0.06 -0.99 -18.30
CA ASN A 87 0.47 -0.71 -19.64
C ASN A 87 1.73 0.17 -19.60
N GLU A 88 1.76 1.15 -18.70
CA GLU A 88 2.94 1.97 -18.46
C GLU A 88 4.07 1.14 -17.84
N PHE A 89 3.78 0.31 -16.84
CA PHE A 89 4.72 -0.65 -16.27
C PHE A 89 5.34 -1.56 -17.33
N ASN A 90 4.49 -2.22 -18.12
CA ASN A 90 4.88 -3.21 -19.12
C ASN A 90 5.82 -2.60 -20.16
N SER A 91 5.56 -1.35 -20.55
CA SER A 91 6.33 -0.65 -21.59
C SER A 91 7.64 -0.06 -21.07
N ASN A 92 7.74 0.31 -19.79
CA ASN A 92 8.88 1.07 -19.27
C ASN A 92 9.77 0.30 -18.28
N TRP A 93 9.22 -0.67 -17.57
CA TRP A 93 9.86 -1.24 -16.38
C TRP A 93 10.02 -2.76 -16.43
N LYS A 94 9.09 -3.48 -17.05
CA LYS A 94 9.02 -4.95 -17.02
C LYS A 94 10.30 -5.67 -17.44
N ALA A 95 11.05 -5.09 -18.39
CA ALA A 95 12.32 -5.65 -18.84
C ALA A 95 13.38 -5.74 -17.72
N GLN A 96 13.36 -4.80 -16.77
CA GLN A 96 14.30 -4.74 -15.64
C GLN A 96 13.68 -5.34 -14.36
N TYR A 97 12.37 -5.13 -14.17
CA TYR A 97 11.61 -5.53 -13.01
C TYR A 97 10.41 -6.38 -13.46
N PRO A 98 10.54 -7.71 -13.54
CA PRO A 98 9.53 -8.57 -14.13
C PRO A 98 8.25 -8.68 -13.30
N ASN A 99 8.30 -8.30 -12.01
CA ASN A 99 7.19 -8.42 -11.08
C ASN A 99 6.47 -7.09 -10.91
N TRP A 100 5.15 -7.13 -10.77
CA TRP A 100 4.33 -5.96 -10.55
C TRP A 100 3.31 -6.19 -9.45
N SER A 101 3.06 -5.16 -8.63
CA SER A 101 2.00 -5.20 -7.63
C SER A 101 1.15 -3.96 -7.64
N PHE A 102 -0.15 -4.20 -7.64
CA PHE A 102 -1.14 -3.16 -7.50
C PHE A 102 -1.65 -3.13 -6.06
N VAL A 103 -1.46 -2.01 -5.38
CA VAL A 103 -1.76 -1.85 -3.96
C VAL A 103 -3.05 -1.05 -3.83
N ILE A 104 -3.99 -1.57 -3.04
CA ILE A 104 -5.28 -0.92 -2.77
C ILE A 104 -5.52 -0.80 -1.26
N ASN A 105 -6.31 0.21 -0.87
CA ASN A 105 -6.58 0.54 0.53
C ASN A 105 -7.84 -0.14 1.11
N HIS A 106 -8.41 -1.09 0.37
CA HIS A 106 -9.61 -1.84 0.73
C HIS A 106 -9.36 -3.34 0.54
N GLU A 107 -10.32 -4.16 0.94
CA GLU A 107 -10.18 -5.61 0.74
C GLU A 107 -10.22 -5.95 -0.75
N SER A 108 -9.37 -6.90 -1.14
CA SER A 108 -9.47 -7.48 -2.47
C SER A 108 -10.73 -8.33 -2.57
N ASP A 109 -11.38 -8.30 -3.72
CA ASP A 109 -12.52 -9.16 -4.05
C ASP A 109 -12.20 -9.96 -5.33
N PRO A 110 -12.99 -10.99 -5.67
CA PRO A 110 -12.71 -11.84 -6.83
C PRO A 110 -12.65 -11.09 -8.17
N HIS A 111 -13.32 -9.93 -8.31
CA HIS A 111 -13.25 -9.12 -9.53
C HIS A 111 -11.84 -8.58 -9.71
N TYR A 112 -11.26 -8.00 -8.64
CA TYR A 112 -9.90 -7.45 -8.71
C TYR A 112 -8.83 -8.52 -8.94
N ASP A 113 -8.92 -9.66 -8.23
CA ASP A 113 -7.97 -10.75 -8.39
C ASP A 113 -7.99 -11.30 -9.82
N SER A 114 -9.20 -11.47 -10.39
CA SER A 114 -9.37 -11.94 -11.77
C SER A 114 -8.81 -10.93 -12.77
N LYS A 115 -9.03 -9.63 -12.54
CA LYS A 115 -8.53 -8.57 -13.40
C LYS A 115 -7.01 -8.53 -13.45
N ILE A 116 -6.37 -8.64 -12.29
CA ILE A 116 -4.91 -8.61 -12.15
C ILE A 116 -4.27 -9.83 -12.82
N LYS A 117 -4.81 -11.03 -12.58
CA LYS A 117 -4.33 -12.26 -13.23
C LYS A 117 -4.48 -12.24 -14.75
N ALA A 118 -5.51 -11.58 -15.26
CA ALA A 118 -5.70 -11.44 -16.70
C ALA A 118 -4.65 -10.53 -17.37
N LEU A 119 -3.94 -9.69 -16.61
CA LEU A 119 -2.88 -8.82 -17.12
C LEU A 119 -1.54 -9.57 -17.21
N ASP A 120 -1.18 -10.31 -16.16
CA ASP A 120 0.09 -11.05 -16.05
C ASP A 120 0.03 -12.09 -14.94
N ASP A 121 0.63 -13.25 -15.14
CA ASP A 121 0.76 -14.27 -14.10
C ASP A 121 1.65 -13.84 -12.93
N ASN A 122 2.60 -12.92 -13.17
CA ASN A 122 3.48 -12.34 -12.15
C ASN A 122 2.91 -11.06 -11.51
N ALA A 123 1.77 -10.57 -12.00
CA ALA A 123 1.10 -9.44 -11.38
C ALA A 123 0.33 -9.91 -10.13
N THR A 124 0.41 -9.12 -9.07
CA THR A 124 -0.31 -9.41 -7.82
C THR A 124 -1.04 -8.20 -7.30
N ILE A 125 -2.07 -8.43 -6.48
CA ILE A 125 -2.77 -7.37 -5.76
C ILE A 125 -2.51 -7.46 -4.27
N ILE A 126 -2.30 -6.30 -3.65
CA ILE A 126 -2.07 -6.14 -2.21
C ILE A 126 -3.23 -5.34 -1.65
N GLY A 127 -4.11 -6.04 -0.92
CA GLY A 127 -5.26 -5.44 -0.25
C GLY A 127 -4.97 -4.97 1.17
N LEU A 128 -6.00 -4.43 1.81
CA LEU A 128 -5.91 -3.92 3.18
C LEU A 128 -5.42 -4.97 4.17
N SER A 129 -5.94 -6.20 4.12
CA SER A 129 -5.50 -7.27 5.02
C SER A 129 -3.99 -7.52 4.96
N GLN A 130 -3.39 -7.51 3.76
CA GLN A 130 -1.94 -7.65 3.58
C GLN A 130 -1.15 -6.42 4.05
N LEU A 131 -1.69 -5.21 3.86
CA LEU A 131 -1.10 -3.98 4.41
C LEU A 131 -1.10 -4.01 5.94
N MET A 132 -2.20 -4.45 6.55
CA MET A 132 -2.32 -4.59 8.00
C MET A 132 -1.32 -5.63 8.55
N ASN A 133 -1.21 -6.79 7.90
CA ASN A 133 -0.20 -7.79 8.26
C ASN A 133 1.23 -7.22 8.15
N SER A 134 1.50 -6.40 7.12
CA SER A 134 2.80 -5.73 6.98
C SER A 134 3.09 -4.81 8.16
N ILE A 135 2.11 -4.03 8.64
CA ILE A 135 2.25 -3.15 9.82
C ILE A 135 2.43 -3.96 11.11
N GLU A 136 1.76 -5.10 11.24
CA GLU A 136 1.92 -5.98 12.41
C GLU A 136 3.32 -6.56 12.52
N ASN A 137 3.94 -6.88 11.38
CA ASN A 137 5.29 -7.42 11.30
C ASN A 137 6.41 -6.36 11.43
N LEU A 138 6.07 -5.06 11.45
CA LEU A 138 7.04 -4.01 11.74
C LEU A 138 7.54 -4.07 13.19
N LYS A 139 8.78 -3.61 13.39
CA LYS A 139 9.34 -3.37 14.74
C LYS A 139 8.51 -2.29 15.44
N ASN A 140 8.46 -2.33 16.77
CA ASN A 140 7.66 -1.39 17.58
C ASN A 140 7.91 0.08 17.24
N PHE A 141 9.16 0.49 17.01
CA PHE A 141 9.46 1.88 16.67
C PHE A 141 8.97 2.27 15.27
N GLN A 142 9.04 1.38 14.27
CA GLN A 142 8.51 1.60 12.93
C GLN A 142 6.98 1.71 12.96
N ARG A 143 6.32 0.80 13.70
CA ARG A 143 4.87 0.85 13.90
C ARG A 143 4.41 2.16 14.55
N ARG A 144 5.15 2.69 15.53
CA ARG A 144 4.86 4.01 16.11
C ARG A 144 5.04 5.16 15.12
N LYS A 145 6.04 5.08 14.23
CA LYS A 145 6.26 6.09 13.17
C LYS A 145 5.08 6.12 12.20
N ILE A 146 4.66 4.96 11.69
CA ILE A 146 3.51 4.89 10.77
C ILE A 146 2.18 5.25 11.48
N GLY A 147 2.03 4.89 12.75
CA GLY A 147 0.89 5.34 13.57
C GLY A 147 0.84 6.86 13.71
N LYS A 148 1.99 7.50 13.96
CA LYS A 148 2.08 8.97 13.99
C LYS A 148 1.76 9.59 12.62
N TYR A 149 2.25 8.99 11.53
CA TYR A 149 1.93 9.45 10.17
C TYR A 149 0.42 9.45 9.89
N LEU A 150 -0.28 8.39 10.33
CA LEU A 150 -1.73 8.26 10.21
C LEU A 150 -2.52 9.01 11.30
N ASN A 151 -1.88 9.87 12.10
CA ASN A 151 -2.50 10.57 13.23
C ASN A 151 -3.19 9.64 14.25
N ILE A 152 -2.70 8.41 14.39
CA ILE A 152 -3.12 7.45 15.41
C ILE A 152 -2.24 7.72 16.63
N GLU A 153 -2.59 8.74 17.41
CA GLU A 153 -1.79 9.13 18.58
C GLU A 153 -1.57 7.96 19.55
N ASN A 154 -0.32 7.86 20.03
CA ASN A 154 0.20 6.74 20.80
C ASN A 154 -0.37 6.69 22.22
N GLU A 155 -1.11 5.63 22.57
CA GLU A 155 -1.27 5.16 23.96
C GLU A 155 0.01 4.51 24.53
N CYS A 156 1.20 4.78 23.97
CA CYS A 156 2.46 4.45 24.64
C CYS A 156 2.78 5.45 25.76
N LYS A 157 1.84 5.72 26.66
CA LYS A 157 2.22 6.12 28.02
C LYS A 157 2.53 4.83 28.75
N HIS A 158 3.83 4.50 28.84
CA HIS A 158 4.31 3.58 29.87
C HIS A 158 3.63 3.99 31.19
N PRO A 159 2.99 3.08 31.93
CA PRO A 159 2.73 3.36 33.33
C PRO A 159 4.11 3.59 33.94
N ARG A 160 4.44 4.84 34.24
CA ARG A 160 5.58 5.11 35.11
C ARG A 160 5.19 4.42 36.41
N PHE A 161 5.83 3.29 36.67
CA PHE A 161 5.84 2.69 37.99
C PHE A 161 6.24 3.81 38.95
N ARG A 162 5.29 4.28 39.76
CA ARG A 162 5.62 4.96 41.00
C ARG A 162 6.18 3.87 41.90
N THR A 163 7.49 3.69 41.86
CA THR A 163 8.23 3.10 42.98
C THR A 163 8.18 4.07 44.17
N PRO A 164 8.24 3.52 45.38
CA PRO A 164 7.45 3.99 46.54
C PRO A 164 7.83 5.36 47.09
#